data_AF-C7BGI0-F1
#
_entry.id   AF-C7BGI0-F1
#
_cell.length_a   1.000
_cell.length_b   1.000
_cell.length_c   1.000
_cell.angle_alpha   90.00
_cell.angle_beta   90.00
_cell.angle_gamma   90.00
#
_symmetry.space_group_name_H-M   'P 1'
#
loop_
_entity.id
_entity.type
_entity.pdbx_description
1 polymer ?
#
loop_
_entity_poly.entity_id
_entity_poly.type
_entity_poly.pdbx_seq_one_letter_code
_entity_poly.pdbx_strand_id
1 'polypeptide(L)'
;LDRCSTILIQGKEQPLDHDLKDSFQNAYVELGGLGERVLGFCHFSLSDDQFPEGFAFDADEVNFPTENLCFVGLISMIDPPRAAVPDAVGKCRSAGIKVIMVTGDHPITAKAIAKGVGIISEGNETVEDIAARLNIPVGDVNPRDAKACVVHGGELKSMSEEELDDILKHHTEIVFARTSPQQKLIIVEG
;
A
#
# COMPACT_ATOMS: atom_id res chain seq x y z
N LEU A 1 -12.71 1.79 1.19
CA LEU A 1 -13.68 1.40 2.24
C LEU A 1 -14.37 2.62 2.82
N ASP A 2 -13.63 3.70 3.07
CA ASP A 2 -14.14 4.93 3.73
C ASP A 2 -15.36 5.58 3.07
N ARG A 3 -15.57 5.33 1.76
CA ARG A 3 -16.73 5.83 1.00
C ARG A 3 -17.94 4.90 1.00
N CYS A 4 -17.88 3.78 1.72
CA CYS A 4 -18.91 2.75 1.74
C CYS A 4 -19.61 2.69 3.11
N SER A 5 -20.94 2.51 3.10
CA SER A 5 -21.76 2.36 4.31
C SER A 5 -22.42 0.97 4.41
N THR A 6 -22.58 0.27 3.29
CA THR A 6 -23.10 -1.10 3.23
C THR A 6 -22.12 -2.04 2.54
N ILE A 7 -22.35 -3.36 2.65
CA ILE A 7 -21.62 -4.42 1.97
C ILE A 7 -22.60 -5.46 1.41
N LEU A 8 -22.30 -6.01 0.24
CA LEU A 8 -23.09 -7.06 -0.41
C LEU A 8 -22.63 -8.45 0.05
N ILE A 9 -23.45 -9.15 0.83
CA ILE A 9 -23.18 -10.52 1.31
C ILE A 9 -24.27 -11.45 0.80
N GLN A 10 -23.89 -12.44 0.00
CA GLN A 10 -24.81 -13.44 -0.56
C GLN A 10 -26.03 -12.81 -1.26
N GLY A 11 -25.81 -11.71 -1.97
CA GLY A 11 -26.84 -10.97 -2.70
C GLY A 11 -27.72 -10.06 -1.85
N LYS A 12 -27.41 -9.86 -0.56
CA LYS A 12 -28.11 -8.92 0.32
C LYS A 12 -27.17 -7.84 0.82
N GLU A 13 -27.61 -6.59 0.72
CA GLU A 13 -26.91 -5.46 1.33
C GLU A 13 -27.10 -5.48 2.85
N GLN A 14 -26.01 -5.29 3.58
CA GLN A 14 -25.98 -5.21 5.03
C GLN A 14 -25.13 -4.01 5.45
N PRO A 15 -25.38 -3.39 6.62
CA PRO A 15 -24.52 -2.33 7.12
C PRO A 15 -23.06 -2.78 7.25
N LEU A 16 -22.13 -1.93 6.86
CA LEU A 16 -20.69 -2.19 7.03
C LEU A 16 -20.28 -1.87 8.48
N ASP A 17 -20.49 -2.85 9.36
CA ASP A 17 -20.16 -2.77 10.79
C ASP A 17 -18.66 -2.93 11.08
N HIS A 18 -18.30 -2.91 12.37
CA HIS A 18 -16.90 -3.01 12.80
C HIS A 18 -16.29 -4.38 12.46
N ASP A 19 -17.03 -5.46 12.70
CA ASP A 19 -16.54 -6.83 12.47
C ASP A 19 -16.25 -7.09 10.99
N LEU A 20 -17.08 -6.54 10.10
CA LEU A 20 -16.86 -6.60 8.65
C LEU A 20 -15.70 -5.72 8.20
N LYS A 21 -15.48 -4.57 8.83
CA LYS A 21 -14.29 -3.73 8.57
C LYS A 21 -13.00 -4.43 8.99
N ASP A 22 -13.01 -5.11 10.14
CA ASP A 22 -11.86 -5.90 10.59
C ASP A 22 -11.60 -7.07 9.65
N SER A 23 -12.66 -7.78 9.22
CA SER A 23 -12.55 -8.86 8.25
C SER A 23 -12.01 -8.38 6.90
N PHE A 24 -12.45 -7.21 6.43
CA PHE A 24 -11.90 -6.55 5.25
C PHE A 24 -10.40 -6.26 5.43
N GLN A 25 -10.00 -5.69 6.57
CA GLN A 25 -8.60 -5.34 6.81
C GLN A 25 -7.72 -6.58 6.86
N ASN A 26 -8.17 -7.66 7.50
CA ASN A 26 -7.44 -8.93 7.52
C ASN A 26 -7.23 -9.47 6.10
N ALA A 27 -8.29 -9.54 5.28
CA ALA A 27 -8.17 -10.00 3.89
C ALA A 27 -7.27 -9.07 3.04
N TYR A 28 -7.35 -7.77 3.26
CA TYR A 28 -6.51 -6.78 2.58
C TYR A 28 -5.02 -6.95 2.92
N VAL A 29 -4.70 -7.12 4.20
CA VAL A 29 -3.33 -7.35 4.68
C VAL A 29 -2.81 -8.70 4.18
N GLU A 30 -3.63 -9.75 4.21
CA GLU A 30 -3.26 -11.08 3.72
C GLU A 30 -2.89 -11.04 2.22
N LEU A 31 -3.79 -10.56 1.37
CA LEU A 31 -3.57 -10.48 -0.07
C LEU A 31 -2.39 -9.55 -0.41
N GLY A 32 -2.28 -8.40 0.27
CA GLY A 32 -1.15 -7.49 0.10
C GLY A 32 0.17 -8.13 0.56
N GLY A 33 0.15 -8.93 1.62
CA GLY A 33 1.30 -9.65 2.16
C GLY A 33 1.83 -10.73 1.22
N LEU A 34 0.99 -11.24 0.32
CA LEU A 34 1.37 -12.13 -0.78
C LEU A 34 2.03 -11.39 -1.95
N GLY A 35 2.15 -10.05 -1.89
CA GLY A 35 2.69 -9.25 -2.99
C GLY A 35 1.68 -9.01 -4.11
N GLU A 36 0.39 -9.22 -3.84
CA GLU A 36 -0.65 -8.95 -4.80
C GLU A 36 -1.09 -7.47 -4.72
N ARG A 37 -1.41 -6.87 -5.87
CA ARG A 37 -2.09 -5.59 -5.92
C ARG A 37 -3.57 -5.85 -5.64
N VAL A 38 -4.07 -5.25 -4.57
CA VAL A 38 -5.46 -5.43 -4.12
C VAL A 38 -6.28 -4.18 -4.48
N LEU A 39 -7.42 -4.39 -5.13
CA LEU A 39 -8.37 -3.35 -5.52
C LEU A 39 -9.72 -3.59 -4.85
N GLY A 40 -10.31 -2.53 -4.31
CA GLY A 40 -11.65 -2.56 -3.74
C GLY A 40 -12.70 -2.14 -4.77
N PHE A 41 -13.78 -2.91 -4.86
CA PHE A 41 -14.90 -2.65 -5.76
C PHE A 41 -16.16 -2.36 -4.95
N CYS A 42 -16.89 -1.34 -5.37
CA CYS A 42 -18.17 -0.94 -4.78
C CYS A 42 -19.12 -0.51 -5.90
N HIS A 43 -20.40 -0.51 -5.61
CA HIS A 43 -21.46 -0.02 -6.48
C HIS A 43 -22.49 0.74 -5.67
N PHE A 44 -23.37 1.46 -6.34
CA PHE A 44 -24.51 2.11 -5.70
C PHE A 44 -25.67 2.17 -6.70
N SER A 45 -26.85 1.78 -6.24
CA SER A 45 -28.07 1.81 -7.05
C SER A 45 -28.73 3.17 -6.88
N LEU A 46 -28.70 4.00 -7.93
CA LEU A 46 -29.36 5.30 -7.95
C LEU A 46 -30.87 5.12 -8.09
N SER A 47 -31.65 5.94 -7.38
CA SER A 47 -33.11 5.91 -7.48
C SER A 47 -33.60 6.68 -8.69
N ASP A 48 -34.51 6.09 -9.48
CA ASP A 48 -35.12 6.71 -10.66
C ASP A 48 -35.86 8.02 -10.34
N ASP A 49 -36.38 8.18 -9.12
CA ASP A 49 -37.05 9.42 -8.66
C ASP A 49 -36.09 10.62 -8.60
N GLN A 50 -34.82 10.38 -8.28
CA GLN A 50 -33.78 11.42 -8.20
C GLN A 50 -32.97 11.53 -9.49
N PHE A 51 -32.80 10.41 -10.20
CA PHE A 51 -31.98 10.27 -11.40
C PHE A 51 -32.81 9.63 -12.53
N PRO A 52 -33.77 10.37 -13.12
CA PRO A 52 -34.64 9.83 -14.17
C PRO A 52 -33.87 9.50 -15.45
N GLU A 53 -34.50 8.73 -16.34
CA GLU A 53 -33.92 8.43 -17.65
C GLU A 53 -33.59 9.72 -18.42
N GLY A 54 -32.36 9.80 -18.94
CA GLY A 54 -31.84 11.00 -19.60
C GLY A 54 -31.23 12.05 -18.66
N PHE A 55 -31.11 11.78 -17.36
CA PHE A 55 -30.36 12.64 -16.44
C PHE A 55 -28.91 12.84 -16.93
N ALA A 56 -28.48 14.10 -17.00
CA ALA A 56 -27.15 14.46 -17.45
C ALA A 56 -26.16 14.41 -16.27
N PHE A 57 -25.36 13.35 -16.22
CA PHE A 57 -24.29 13.24 -15.24
C PHE A 57 -23.12 14.14 -15.61
N ASP A 58 -22.61 14.88 -14.62
CA ASP A 58 -21.43 15.75 -14.77
C ASP A 58 -20.30 15.20 -13.88
N ALA A 59 -19.14 14.93 -14.49
CA ALA A 59 -17.97 14.40 -13.81
C ALA A 59 -17.03 15.50 -13.29
N ASP A 60 -17.13 16.71 -13.82
CA ASP A 60 -16.34 17.86 -13.40
C ASP A 60 -17.03 18.56 -12.21
N GLU A 61 -18.34 18.79 -12.32
CA GLU A 61 -19.22 19.22 -11.22
C GLU A 61 -20.04 18.03 -10.72
N VAL A 62 -19.40 17.17 -9.93
CA VAL A 62 -19.97 15.89 -9.43
C VAL A 62 -21.39 16.08 -8.88
N ASN A 63 -22.37 15.58 -9.63
CA ASN A 63 -23.80 15.70 -9.32
C ASN A 63 -24.47 14.37 -8.91
N PHE A 64 -23.67 13.38 -8.52
CA PHE A 64 -24.10 12.05 -8.10
C PHE A 64 -23.38 11.62 -6.80
N PRO A 65 -23.96 10.70 -6.02
CA PRO A 65 -23.36 10.28 -4.76
C PRO A 65 -22.02 9.56 -4.96
N THR A 66 -21.02 9.95 -4.17
CA THR A 66 -19.67 9.35 -4.13
C THR A 66 -19.29 8.86 -2.73
N GLU A 67 -20.27 8.82 -1.84
CA GLU A 67 -20.21 8.40 -0.45
C GLU A 67 -21.42 7.48 -0.16
N ASN A 68 -21.39 6.74 0.94
CA ASN A 68 -22.43 5.78 1.33
C ASN A 68 -22.69 4.69 0.27
N LEU A 69 -21.65 4.29 -0.46
CA LEU A 69 -21.72 3.26 -1.48
C LEU A 69 -21.86 1.86 -0.85
N CYS A 70 -22.29 0.88 -1.64
CA CYS A 70 -22.28 -0.52 -1.24
C CYS A 70 -20.98 -1.20 -1.67
N PHE A 71 -20.18 -1.66 -0.70
CA PHE A 71 -18.97 -2.41 -0.96
C PHE A 71 -19.29 -3.82 -1.48
N VAL A 72 -18.65 -4.25 -2.55
CA VAL A 72 -18.91 -5.56 -3.17
C VAL A 72 -17.83 -6.56 -2.80
N GLY A 73 -16.57 -6.15 -2.84
CA GLY A 73 -15.47 -7.04 -2.54
C GLY A 73 -14.09 -6.52 -2.93
N LEU A 74 -13.10 -7.36 -2.64
CA LEU A 74 -11.72 -7.19 -3.08
C LEU A 74 -11.46 -8.08 -4.29
N ILE A 75 -10.67 -7.58 -5.23
CA ILE A 75 -10.01 -8.40 -6.24
C ILE A 75 -8.53 -8.11 -6.14
N SER A 76 -7.72 -9.17 -6.08
CA SER A 76 -6.27 -9.07 -6.12
C SER A 76 -5.74 -9.54 -7.47
N MET A 77 -4.61 -8.98 -7.85
CA MET A 77 -3.87 -9.36 -9.04
C MET A 77 -2.38 -9.33 -8.74
N ILE A 78 -1.68 -10.35 -9.20
CA ILE A 78 -0.22 -10.40 -9.08
C ILE A 78 0.40 -9.90 -10.38
N ASP A 79 1.31 -8.94 -10.27
CA ASP A 79 2.30 -8.65 -11.31
C ASP A 79 3.61 -9.30 -10.87
N PRO A 80 3.85 -10.57 -11.24
CA PRO A 80 4.99 -11.29 -10.70
C PRO A 80 6.29 -10.65 -11.20
N PRO A 81 7.32 -10.57 -10.34
CA PRO A 81 8.64 -10.13 -10.79
C PRO A 81 9.09 -10.92 -12.01
N ARG A 82 9.72 -10.26 -12.98
CA ARG A 82 10.31 -10.99 -14.12
C ARG A 82 11.33 -12.00 -13.57
N ALA A 83 11.40 -13.18 -14.17
CA ALA A 83 12.22 -14.29 -13.67
C ALA A 83 13.71 -13.93 -13.44
N ALA A 84 14.24 -12.96 -14.19
CA ALA A 84 15.62 -12.49 -14.06
C ALA A 84 15.85 -11.45 -12.93
N VAL A 85 14.80 -10.86 -12.35
CA VAL A 85 14.93 -9.78 -11.36
C VAL A 85 15.65 -10.23 -10.09
N PRO A 86 15.29 -11.36 -9.43
CA PRO A 86 15.95 -11.75 -8.19
C PRO A 86 17.47 -11.96 -8.37
N ASP A 87 17.88 -12.62 -9.46
CA ASP A 87 19.30 -12.82 -9.79
C ASP A 87 20.03 -11.50 -10.07
N ALA A 88 19.40 -10.58 -10.81
CA ALA A 88 19.97 -9.27 -11.09
C ALA A 88 20.15 -8.43 -9.83
N VAL A 89 19.15 -8.41 -8.93
CA VAL A 89 19.24 -7.73 -7.62
C VAL A 89 20.38 -8.33 -6.80
N GLY A 90 20.46 -9.66 -6.73
CA GLY A 90 21.54 -10.37 -6.03
C GLY A 90 22.93 -9.96 -6.55
N LYS A 91 23.14 -9.95 -7.86
CA LYS A 91 24.41 -9.54 -8.49
C LYS A 91 24.78 -8.09 -8.18
N CYS A 92 23.83 -7.16 -8.25
CA CYS A 92 24.06 -5.77 -7.87
C CYS A 92 24.52 -5.66 -6.41
N ARG A 93 23.85 -6.37 -5.49
CA ARG A 93 24.21 -6.38 -4.07
C ARG A 93 25.58 -7.01 -3.83
N SER A 94 25.91 -8.11 -4.51
CA SER A 94 27.25 -8.73 -4.43
C SER A 94 28.37 -7.82 -4.93
N ALA A 95 28.05 -6.86 -5.82
CA ALA A 95 28.97 -5.83 -6.28
C ALA A 95 29.05 -4.60 -5.34
N GLY A 96 28.34 -4.61 -4.20
CA GLY A 96 28.29 -3.50 -3.25
C GLY A 96 27.34 -2.37 -3.65
N ILE A 97 26.47 -2.59 -4.65
CA ILE A 97 25.48 -1.60 -5.08
C ILE A 97 24.26 -1.67 -4.15
N LYS A 98 23.89 -0.54 -3.57
CA LYS A 98 22.65 -0.41 -2.80
C LYS A 98 21.46 -0.33 -3.75
N VAL A 99 20.52 -1.26 -3.60
CA VAL A 99 19.29 -1.32 -4.41
C VAL A 99 18.12 -0.79 -3.59
N ILE A 100 17.42 0.21 -4.12
CA ILE A 100 16.27 0.86 -3.47
C ILE A 100 15.04 0.69 -4.37
N MET A 101 13.90 0.33 -3.79
CA MET A 101 12.63 0.27 -4.52
C MET A 101 11.91 1.62 -4.45
N VAL A 102 11.42 2.13 -5.58
CA VAL A 102 10.58 3.33 -5.65
C VAL A 102 9.33 3.07 -6.49
N THR A 103 8.19 2.89 -5.83
CA THR A 103 6.93 2.49 -6.47
C THR A 103 5.74 3.37 -6.06
N GLY A 104 4.72 3.40 -6.91
CA GLY A 104 3.41 3.97 -6.63
C GLY A 104 2.45 2.97 -5.96
N ASP A 105 2.87 1.71 -5.80
CA ASP A 105 2.08 0.66 -5.13
C ASP A 105 1.95 0.88 -3.63
N HIS A 106 0.98 0.18 -3.03
CA HIS A 106 0.73 0.23 -1.60
C HIS A 106 1.91 -0.37 -0.79
N PRO A 107 2.24 0.16 0.41
CA PRO A 107 3.36 -0.33 1.22
C PRO A 107 3.40 -1.84 1.44
N ILE A 108 2.25 -2.45 1.73
CA ILE A 108 2.15 -3.89 2.02
C ILE A 108 2.60 -4.71 0.80
N THR A 109 2.04 -4.43 -0.38
CA THR A 109 2.40 -5.07 -1.65
C THR A 109 3.87 -4.80 -2.01
N ALA A 110 4.31 -3.55 -1.90
CA ALA A 110 5.69 -3.15 -2.22
C ALA A 110 6.72 -3.88 -1.34
N LYS A 111 6.45 -3.99 -0.04
CA LYS A 111 7.27 -4.73 0.92
C LYS A 111 7.35 -6.21 0.58
N ALA A 112 6.22 -6.83 0.27
CA ALA A 112 6.16 -8.24 -0.11
C ALA A 112 6.95 -8.52 -1.40
N ILE A 113 6.79 -7.69 -2.43
CA ILE A 113 7.58 -7.78 -3.66
C ILE A 113 9.07 -7.54 -3.38
N ALA A 114 9.42 -6.56 -2.55
CA ALA A 114 10.80 -6.25 -2.19
C ALA A 114 11.48 -7.43 -1.47
N LYS A 115 10.76 -8.15 -0.60
CA LYS A 115 11.23 -9.41 -0.01
C LYS A 115 11.40 -10.49 -1.07
N GLY A 116 10.40 -10.67 -1.95
CA GLY A 116 10.43 -11.69 -3.01
C GLY A 116 11.55 -11.53 -4.05
N VAL A 117 12.02 -10.30 -4.29
CA VAL A 117 13.12 -10.02 -5.24
C VAL A 117 14.48 -9.79 -4.58
N GLY A 118 14.58 -9.85 -3.25
CA GLY A 118 15.84 -9.70 -2.52
C GLY A 118 16.32 -8.25 -2.33
N ILE A 119 15.43 -7.26 -2.46
CA ILE A 119 15.71 -5.88 -2.03
C ILE A 119 15.70 -5.81 -0.51
N ILE A 120 14.71 -6.44 0.13
CA ILE A 120 14.72 -6.74 1.56
C ILE A 120 15.20 -8.18 1.72
N SER A 121 16.25 -8.40 2.50
CA SER A 121 16.78 -9.75 2.71
C SER A 121 15.86 -10.58 3.60
N GLU A 122 15.87 -11.88 3.40
CA GLU A 122 15.21 -12.82 4.30
C GLU A 122 15.75 -12.65 5.74
N GLY A 123 14.84 -12.59 6.71
CA GLY A 123 15.18 -12.37 8.13
C GLY A 123 15.45 -10.93 8.54
N ASN A 124 15.53 -9.97 7.60
CA ASN A 124 15.55 -8.55 7.96
C ASN A 124 14.12 -8.05 8.21
N GLU A 125 14.01 -7.19 9.21
CA GLU A 125 12.75 -6.67 9.72
C GLU A 125 12.68 -5.16 9.54
N THR A 126 11.47 -4.66 9.31
CA THR A 126 11.15 -3.23 9.46
C THR A 126 10.76 -2.92 10.91
N VAL A 127 10.67 -1.64 11.27
CA VAL A 127 10.21 -1.24 12.61
C VAL A 127 8.83 -1.81 12.94
N GLU A 128 7.95 -1.91 11.95
CA GLU A 128 6.62 -2.51 12.08
C GLU A 128 6.70 -4.04 12.28
N ASP A 129 7.63 -4.73 11.62
CA ASP A 129 7.85 -6.18 11.82
C ASP A 129 8.32 -6.45 13.26
N ILE A 130 9.28 -5.65 13.76
CA ILE A 130 9.80 -5.77 15.13
C ILE A 130 8.69 -5.49 16.15
N ALA A 131 7.93 -4.41 15.95
CA ALA A 131 6.81 -4.03 16.81
C ALA A 131 5.77 -5.15 16.90
N ALA A 132 5.36 -5.71 15.75
CA ALA A 132 4.40 -6.80 15.69
C ALA A 132 4.92 -8.08 16.37
N ARG A 133 6.19 -8.44 16.13
CA ARG A 133 6.82 -9.63 16.73
C ARG A 133 6.94 -9.51 18.26
N LEU A 134 7.25 -8.32 18.77
CA LEU A 134 7.38 -8.05 20.20
C LEU A 134 6.06 -7.70 20.87
N ASN A 135 4.99 -7.51 20.09
CA ASN A 135 3.68 -7.06 20.55
C ASN A 135 3.77 -5.74 21.34
N ILE A 136 4.49 -4.76 20.78
CA ILE A 136 4.66 -3.40 21.34
C ILE A 136 4.27 -2.33 20.31
N PRO A 137 3.95 -1.10 20.75
CA PRO A 137 3.77 0.03 19.84
C PRO A 137 5.00 0.28 18.95
N VAL A 138 4.78 0.69 17.70
CA VAL A 138 5.88 0.99 16.75
C VAL A 138 6.81 2.09 17.29
N GLY A 139 6.28 3.07 18.01
CA GLY A 139 7.06 4.16 18.62
C GLY A 139 8.02 3.71 19.73
N ASP A 140 7.84 2.49 20.26
CA ASP A 140 8.71 1.92 21.28
C ASP A 140 9.86 1.08 20.68
N VAL A 141 9.87 0.90 19.35
CA VAL A 141 10.96 0.23 18.63
C VAL A 141 12.05 1.24 18.31
N ASN A 142 13.30 0.91 18.65
CA ASN A 142 14.44 1.70 18.19
C ASN A 142 14.60 1.53 16.66
N PRO A 143 14.50 2.60 15.85
CA PRO A 143 14.63 2.49 14.40
C PRO A 143 15.97 1.92 13.94
N ARG A 144 17.03 2.05 14.75
CA ARG A 144 18.37 1.52 14.43
C ARG A 144 18.45 -0.01 14.52
N ASP A 145 17.48 -0.67 15.16
CA ASP A 145 17.40 -2.13 15.22
C ASP A 145 16.86 -2.72 13.90
N ALA A 146 16.15 -1.92 13.11
CA ALA A 146 15.61 -2.29 11.81
C ALA A 146 16.61 -1.96 10.69
N LYS A 147 17.07 -2.99 9.96
CA LYS A 147 17.94 -2.78 8.78
C LYS A 147 17.17 -2.35 7.53
N ALA A 148 15.88 -2.67 7.51
CA ALA A 148 14.98 -2.38 6.42
C ALA A 148 13.95 -1.33 6.84
N CYS A 149 13.53 -0.47 5.91
CA CYS A 149 12.41 0.44 6.14
C CYS A 149 11.50 0.52 4.91
N VAL A 150 10.23 0.81 5.17
CA VAL A 150 9.23 1.10 4.14
C VAL A 150 8.70 2.49 4.41
N VAL A 151 8.93 3.41 3.47
CA VAL A 151 8.53 4.81 3.60
C VAL A 151 7.31 5.06 2.72
N HIS A 152 6.21 5.52 3.32
CA HIS A 152 5.02 5.90 2.57
C HIS A 152 5.19 7.30 1.97
N GLY A 153 4.74 7.51 0.73
CA GLY A 153 4.84 8.79 0.04
C GLY A 153 4.15 9.95 0.77
N GLY A 154 3.14 9.68 1.59
CA GLY A 154 2.53 10.68 2.46
C GLY A 154 3.50 11.25 3.49
N GLU A 155 4.35 10.41 4.08
CA GLU A 155 5.37 10.81 5.05
C GLU A 155 6.51 11.54 4.35
N LEU A 156 6.95 11.03 3.20
CA LEU A 156 8.01 11.64 2.38
C LEU A 156 7.67 13.09 1.98
N LYS A 157 6.39 13.41 1.81
CA LYS A 157 5.94 14.79 1.52
C LYS A 157 6.21 15.77 2.67
N SER A 158 6.17 15.28 3.91
CA SER A 158 6.42 16.08 5.11
C SER A 158 7.86 16.00 5.62
N MET A 159 8.70 15.12 5.04
CA MET A 159 10.10 14.99 5.41
C MET A 159 10.94 16.14 4.85
N SER A 160 11.88 16.59 5.67
CA SER A 160 13.00 17.42 5.26
C SER A 160 14.07 16.60 4.53
N GLU A 161 14.97 17.29 3.82
CA GLU A 161 16.12 16.65 3.15
C GLU A 161 17.03 15.94 4.17
N GLU A 162 17.23 16.51 5.36
CA GLU A 162 18.07 15.91 6.41
C GLU A 162 17.48 14.59 6.95
N GLU A 163 16.15 14.50 7.08
CA GLU A 163 15.47 13.27 7.49
C GLU A 163 15.55 12.18 6.40
N LEU A 164 15.41 12.57 5.13
CA LEU A 164 15.60 11.64 4.01
C LEU A 164 17.04 11.11 3.98
N ASP A 165 18.02 12.00 4.17
CA ASP A 165 19.43 11.67 4.29
C ASP A 165 19.71 10.68 5.43
N ASP A 166 19.09 10.87 6.60
CA ASP A 166 19.22 9.95 7.73
C ASP A 166 18.67 8.56 7.37
N ILE A 167 17.51 8.50 6.73
CA ILE A 167 16.94 7.23 6.24
C ILE A 167 17.90 6.54 5.26
N LEU A 168 18.42 7.28 4.28
CA LEU A 168 19.36 6.77 3.28
C LEU A 168 20.69 6.32 3.87
N LYS A 169 21.17 6.94 4.95
CA LYS A 169 22.43 6.58 5.62
C LYS A 169 22.28 5.36 6.52
N HIS A 170 21.16 5.24 7.23
CA HIS A 170 21.04 4.28 8.32
C HIS A 170 20.26 3.01 7.98
N HIS A 171 19.45 3.02 6.92
CA HIS A 171 18.78 1.82 6.44
C HIS A 171 19.47 1.30 5.17
N THR A 172 19.85 0.04 5.17
CA THR A 172 20.52 -0.58 4.01
C THR A 172 19.54 -1.08 2.96
N GLU A 173 18.29 -1.36 3.36
CA GLU A 173 17.24 -1.93 2.52
C GLU A 173 16.01 -1.02 2.57
N ILE A 174 15.74 -0.31 1.48
CA ILE A 174 14.76 0.77 1.49
C ILE A 174 13.71 0.54 0.42
N VAL A 175 12.45 0.73 0.80
CA VAL A 175 11.31 0.72 -0.10
C VAL A 175 10.52 2.01 0.07
N PHE A 176 10.47 2.84 -0.97
CA PHE A 176 9.54 3.97 -1.05
C PHE A 176 8.27 3.53 -1.78
N ALA A 177 7.14 3.58 -1.10
CA ALA A 177 5.83 3.15 -1.59
C ALA A 177 4.87 4.33 -1.70
N ARG A 178 3.82 4.22 -2.54
CA ARG A 178 2.84 5.29 -2.81
C ARG A 178 3.46 6.64 -3.20
N THR A 179 4.60 6.60 -3.90
CA THR A 179 5.30 7.79 -4.37
C THR A 179 4.65 8.41 -5.61
N SER A 180 4.60 9.74 -5.67
CA SER A 180 4.26 10.49 -6.89
C SER A 180 5.47 10.57 -7.85
N PRO A 181 5.26 10.88 -9.15
CA PRO A 181 6.37 11.12 -10.07
C PRO A 181 7.38 12.16 -9.58
N GLN A 182 6.91 13.24 -8.95
CA GLN A 182 7.78 14.27 -8.37
C GLN A 182 8.61 13.74 -7.20
N GLN A 183 8.01 12.91 -6.35
CA GLN A 183 8.72 12.29 -5.22
C GLN A 183 9.82 11.32 -5.68
N LYS A 184 9.63 10.65 -6.83
CA LYS A 184 10.69 9.81 -7.41
C LYS A 184 11.93 10.62 -7.78
N LEU A 185 11.74 11.86 -8.25
CA LEU A 185 12.86 12.75 -8.55
C LEU A 185 13.59 13.14 -7.26
N ILE A 186 12.86 13.54 -6.22
CA ILE A 186 13.43 13.90 -4.90
C ILE A 186 14.28 12.74 -4.34
N ILE A 187 13.79 11.50 -4.41
CA ILE A 187 14.53 10.31 -3.93
C ILE A 187 15.83 10.07 -4.73
N VAL A 188 15.89 10.48 -6.00
CA VAL A 188 17.09 10.31 -6.84
C VAL A 188 18.07 11.47 -6.65
N GLU A 189 17.59 12.65 -6.26
CA GLU A 189 18.40 13.84 -6.00
C GLU A 189 19.06 13.84 -4.61
N GLY A 190 18.45 13.14 -3.63
CA GLY A 190 19.05 12.88 -2.30
C GLY A 190 20.00 11.70 -2.30
#